data_AF-A0A9Q3KEB2-F1
#
_entry.id   AF-A0A9Q3KEB2-F1
#
_cell.length_a   1.000
_cell.length_b   1.000
_cell.length_c   1.000
_cell.angle_alpha   90.00
_cell.angle_beta   90.00
_cell.angle_gamma   90.00
#
_symmetry.space_group_name_H-M   'P 1'
#
loop_
_entity.id
_entity.type
_entity.pdbx_description
1 polymer ?
#
loop_
_entity_poly.entity_id
_entity_poly.type
_entity_poly.pdbx_seq_one_letter_code
_entity_poly.pdbx_strand_id
1 'polypeptide(L)'
;MQFIDPLNSDSDSDIQEDIILLDMITSQRYINPHGRYPSHYMYTMNDLQTLSSEKFKQLCRTTHESFENLVAKIQDDKIFQNSLQNKQHNPEIQLAVASSRLRSNGNGDDLGKIRMLCGISHGAIVLYTQRVIQILMKLKLKVIVWPTIEKKREISQVMQAEGFPGCIGFMDGSLIPLSQHPPQ
;
A
#
# COMPACT_ATOMS: atom_id res chain seq x y z
N MET A 1 70.08 -7.26 35.39
CA MET A 1 69.12 -8.30 34.99
C MET A 1 67.90 -8.18 35.88
N GLN A 2 66.83 -7.54 35.42
CA GLN A 2 65.44 -7.87 35.75
C GLN A 2 64.52 -7.08 34.81
N PHE A 3 63.46 -7.75 34.40
CA PHE A 3 62.55 -7.49 33.27
C PHE A 3 61.28 -6.73 33.73
N ILE A 4 60.75 -5.90 32.81
CA ILE A 4 59.35 -5.63 32.42
C ILE A 4 58.32 -5.16 33.47
N ASP A 5 57.76 -3.96 33.14
CA ASP A 5 56.41 -3.36 33.26
C ASP A 5 55.51 -3.60 34.48
N PRO A 6 54.72 -2.57 34.83
CA PRO A 6 53.34 -2.61 34.36
C PRO A 6 52.81 -1.26 33.84
N LEU A 7 52.33 -1.27 32.59
CA LEU A 7 51.21 -0.44 32.16
C LEU A 7 49.98 -0.83 33.01
N ASN A 8 49.63 -0.02 34.01
CA ASN A 8 48.29 0.02 34.60
C ASN A 8 47.31 0.51 33.50
N SER A 9 46.35 -0.29 33.04
CA SER A 9 45.11 -0.74 33.72
C SER A 9 43.99 0.31 33.77
N ASP A 10 43.70 0.99 32.65
CA ASP A 10 42.42 1.72 32.47
C ASP A 10 41.78 1.50 31.08
N SER A 11 42.46 0.87 30.11
CA SER A 11 41.86 0.63 28.78
C SER A 11 41.12 -0.70 28.64
N ASP A 12 41.42 -1.68 29.50
CA ASP A 12 40.87 -3.04 29.37
C ASP A 12 39.44 -3.16 29.93
N SER A 13 39.03 -2.31 30.89
CA SER A 13 37.65 -2.34 31.40
C SER A 13 36.65 -1.88 30.35
N ASP A 14 36.97 -0.83 29.60
CA ASP A 14 36.10 -0.28 28.56
C ASP A 14 35.90 -1.29 27.43
N ILE A 15 36.98 -1.98 27.04
CA ILE A 15 36.93 -3.06 26.05
C ILE A 15 36.08 -4.23 26.56
N GLN A 16 36.19 -4.56 27.84
CA GLN A 16 35.40 -5.63 28.45
C GLN A 16 33.90 -5.28 28.51
N GLU A 17 33.55 -4.04 28.84
CA GLU A 17 32.18 -3.55 28.83
C GLU A 17 31.58 -3.56 27.41
N ASP A 18 32.36 -3.14 26.41
CA ASP A 18 31.94 -3.16 25.00
C ASP A 18 31.71 -4.59 24.48
N ILE A 19 32.54 -5.55 24.87
CA ILE A 19 32.37 -6.96 24.51
C ILE A 19 31.09 -7.53 25.13
N ILE A 20 30.81 -7.20 26.40
CA ILE A 20 29.59 -7.64 27.09
C ILE A 20 28.36 -7.02 26.42
N LEU A 21 28.41 -5.73 26.08
CA LEU A 21 27.32 -5.05 25.39
C LEU A 21 27.07 -5.65 24.00
N LEU A 22 28.13 -5.96 23.25
CA LEU A 22 28.03 -6.59 21.95
C LEU A 22 27.40 -7.98 22.05
N ASP A 23 27.83 -8.81 23.00
CA ASP A 23 27.28 -10.14 23.24
C ASP A 23 25.79 -10.07 23.60
N MET A 24 25.41 -9.12 24.46
CA MET A 24 24.02 -8.85 24.84
C MET A 24 23.16 -8.43 23.63
N ILE A 25 23.68 -7.59 22.74
CA ILE A 25 22.98 -7.15 21.53
C ILE A 25 22.86 -8.30 20.52
N THR A 26 23.93 -9.07 20.30
CA THR A 26 23.92 -10.17 19.32
C THR A 26 23.10 -11.38 19.77
N SER A 27 22.96 -11.57 21.09
CA SER A 27 22.14 -12.62 21.68
C SER A 27 20.65 -12.31 21.64
N GLN A 28 20.26 -11.06 21.35
CA GLN A 28 18.87 -10.64 21.23
C GLN A 28 18.50 -10.43 19.76
N ARG A 29 17.42 -11.09 19.31
CA ARG A 29 16.87 -10.83 17.96
C ARG A 29 16.39 -9.39 17.78
N TYR A 30 16.00 -8.73 18.87
CA TYR A 30 15.54 -7.34 18.87
C TYR A 30 16.05 -6.63 20.13
N ILE A 31 16.74 -5.49 19.94
CA ILE A 31 17.29 -4.65 21.01
C ILE A 31 16.18 -4.03 21.88
N ASN A 32 15.04 -3.73 21.26
CA ASN A 32 13.87 -3.23 21.95
C ASN A 32 12.75 -4.28 21.88
N PRO A 33 12.09 -4.62 22.99
CA PRO A 33 10.89 -5.43 22.93
C PRO A 33 9.84 -4.69 22.09
N HIS A 34 9.27 -5.38 21.10
CA HIS A 34 8.14 -4.85 20.35
C HIS A 34 6.95 -4.69 21.30
N GLY A 35 6.72 -3.47 21.78
CA GLY A 35 5.50 -3.12 22.48
C GLY A 35 4.30 -3.40 21.59
N ARG A 36 3.28 -4.08 22.13
CA ARG A 36 1.97 -4.10 21.49
C ARG A 36 1.43 -2.67 21.53
N TYR A 37 1.51 -1.96 20.41
CA TYR A 37 0.76 -0.72 20.28
C TYR A 37 -0.73 -1.06 20.46
N PRO A 38 -1.51 -0.24 21.18
CA PRO A 38 -2.95 -0.42 21.25
C PRO A 38 -3.48 -0.60 19.83
N SER A 39 -4.19 -1.70 19.60
CA SER A 39 -4.88 -1.93 18.34
C SER A 39 -5.96 -0.85 18.25
N HIS A 40 -5.64 0.28 17.62
CA HIS A 40 -6.64 1.26 17.27
C HIS A 40 -7.70 0.61 16.38
N TYR A 41 -8.91 1.15 16.44
CA TYR A 41 -10.12 0.66 15.76
C TYR A 41 -9.80 0.07 14.39
N MET A 42 -9.94 -1.24 14.25
CA MET A 42 -9.84 -1.88 12.94
C MET A 42 -11.18 -1.67 12.26
N TYR A 43 -11.20 -1.00 11.11
CA TYR A 43 -12.42 -0.94 10.30
C TYR A 43 -12.88 -2.37 10.02
N THR A 44 -14.04 -2.69 10.57
CA THR A 44 -14.81 -3.87 10.19
C THR A 44 -15.58 -3.58 8.91
N MET A 45 -16.12 -4.63 8.30
CA MET A 45 -17.01 -4.50 7.16
C MET A 45 -18.20 -3.58 7.47
N ASN A 46 -18.79 -3.72 8.66
CA ASN A 46 -19.89 -2.86 9.12
C ASN A 46 -19.46 -1.38 9.20
N ASP A 47 -18.23 -1.11 9.60
CA ASP A 47 -17.72 0.25 9.68
C ASP A 47 -17.58 0.88 8.32
N LEU A 48 -17.11 0.12 7.33
CA LEU A 48 -17.04 0.61 5.95
C LEU A 48 -18.44 0.89 5.40
N GLN A 49 -19.39 -0.02 5.59
CA GLN A 49 -20.76 0.12 5.09
C GLN A 49 -21.55 1.26 5.75
N THR A 50 -21.26 1.58 7.01
CA THR A 50 -21.93 2.68 7.74
C THR A 50 -21.37 4.06 7.39
N LEU A 51 -20.25 4.15 6.65
CA LEU A 51 -19.74 5.43 6.18
C LEU A 51 -20.69 6.09 5.19
N SER A 52 -20.90 7.40 5.35
CA SER A 52 -21.58 8.20 4.35
C SER A 52 -20.85 8.12 3.01
N SER A 53 -21.58 8.26 1.89
CA SER A 53 -21.01 8.17 0.54
C SER A 53 -19.82 9.11 0.32
N GLU A 54 -19.84 10.30 0.93
CA GLU A 54 -18.73 11.26 0.88
C GLU A 54 -17.49 10.74 1.60
N LYS A 55 -17.65 10.26 2.84
CA LYS A 55 -16.54 9.73 3.65
C LYS A 55 -15.97 8.46 3.02
N PHE A 56 -16.83 7.59 2.52
CA PHE A 56 -16.42 6.38 1.82
C PHE A 56 -15.64 6.73 0.54
N LYS A 57 -16.12 7.68 -0.26
CA LYS A 57 -15.43 8.14 -1.46
C LYS A 57 -14.10 8.83 -1.13
N GLN A 58 -14.02 9.57 -0.03
CA GLN A 58 -12.76 10.13 0.46
C GLN A 58 -11.76 9.03 0.86
N LEU A 59 -12.23 7.96 1.48
CA LEU A 59 -11.39 6.84 1.92
C LEU A 59 -10.94 5.94 0.77
N CYS A 60 -11.89 5.45 -0.03
CA CYS A 60 -11.71 4.41 -1.04
C CYS A 60 -11.58 4.94 -2.47
N ARG A 61 -11.76 6.25 -2.70
CA ARG A 61 -11.77 6.92 -4.04
C ARG A 61 -12.84 6.42 -5.01
N THR A 62 -13.80 5.66 -4.53
CA THR A 62 -14.88 5.08 -5.34
C THR A 62 -16.21 5.14 -4.58
N THR A 63 -17.31 4.83 -5.26
CA THR A 63 -18.62 4.69 -4.61
C THR A 63 -18.73 3.33 -3.94
N HIS A 64 -19.64 3.21 -2.96
CA HIS A 64 -19.98 1.92 -2.33
C HIS A 64 -20.33 0.86 -3.38
N GLU A 65 -21.23 1.19 -4.31
CA GLU A 65 -21.66 0.29 -5.38
C GLU A 65 -20.49 -0.20 -6.25
N SER A 66 -19.62 0.71 -6.71
CA SER A 66 -18.47 0.34 -7.52
C SER A 66 -17.46 -0.50 -6.75
N PHE A 67 -17.31 -0.23 -5.44
CA PHE A 67 -16.47 -1.01 -4.55
C PHE A 67 -17.00 -2.43 -4.36
N GLU A 68 -18.28 -2.59 -4.03
CA GLU A 68 -18.93 -3.90 -3.87
C GLU A 68 -18.87 -4.72 -5.15
N ASN A 69 -19.14 -4.09 -6.30
CA ASN A 69 -18.99 -4.74 -7.61
C ASN A 69 -17.57 -5.21 -7.89
N LEU A 70 -16.56 -4.46 -7.45
CA LEU A 70 -15.16 -4.85 -7.58
C LEU A 70 -14.82 -6.01 -6.63
N VAL A 71 -15.27 -5.95 -5.37
CA VAL A 71 -15.13 -7.03 -4.38
C VAL A 71 -15.70 -8.34 -4.93
N ALA A 72 -16.94 -8.31 -5.43
CA ALA A 72 -17.60 -9.47 -6.00
C ALA A 72 -16.82 -10.11 -7.16
N LYS A 73 -16.06 -9.31 -7.93
CA LYS A 73 -15.21 -9.80 -9.03
C LYS A 73 -13.88 -10.41 -8.56
N ILE A 74 -13.40 -10.07 -7.37
CA ILE A 74 -12.06 -10.44 -6.89
C ILE A 74 -12.07 -11.46 -5.74
N GLN A 75 -13.17 -11.56 -4.99
CA GLN A 75 -13.24 -12.29 -3.72
C GLN A 75 -12.86 -13.78 -3.84
N ASP A 76 -13.15 -14.41 -4.97
CA ASP A 76 -12.92 -15.85 -5.21
C ASP A 76 -11.50 -16.17 -5.70
N ASP A 77 -10.62 -15.17 -5.88
CA ASP A 77 -9.25 -15.42 -6.34
C ASP A 77 -8.41 -16.07 -5.22
N LYS A 78 -7.56 -17.02 -5.62
CA LYS A 78 -6.65 -17.74 -4.73
C LYS A 78 -5.70 -16.83 -3.95
N ILE A 79 -5.43 -15.61 -4.41
CA ILE A 79 -4.63 -14.61 -3.68
C ILE A 79 -5.26 -14.25 -2.32
N PHE A 80 -6.58 -14.35 -2.21
CA PHE A 80 -7.32 -14.09 -0.97
C PHE A 80 -7.61 -15.35 -0.14
N GLN A 81 -7.27 -16.52 -0.68
CA GLN A 81 -7.46 -17.80 -0.03
C GLN A 81 -6.13 -18.26 0.56
N ASN A 82 -6.08 -18.40 1.89
CA ASN A 82 -4.93 -19.03 2.53
C ASN A 82 -5.17 -20.54 2.62
N SER A 83 -4.20 -21.33 2.14
CA SER A 83 -4.24 -22.80 2.22
C SER A 83 -3.88 -23.33 3.62
N LEU A 84 -3.36 -22.47 4.50
CA LEU A 84 -3.00 -22.80 5.88
C LEU A 84 -4.10 -22.35 6.87
N GLN A 85 -4.13 -22.94 8.06
CA GLN A 85 -5.09 -22.70 9.15
C GLN A 85 -5.25 -21.24 9.63
N ASN A 86 -4.46 -20.30 9.09
CA ASN A 86 -4.52 -18.89 9.46
C ASN A 86 -5.57 -18.16 8.62
N LYS A 87 -6.62 -17.65 9.29
CA LYS A 87 -7.65 -16.82 8.66
C LYS A 87 -7.03 -15.56 8.06
N GLN A 88 -7.11 -15.43 6.73
CA GLN A 88 -6.76 -14.20 6.03
C GLN A 88 -7.90 -13.17 6.22
N HIS A 89 -7.57 -11.88 6.26
CA HIS A 89 -8.58 -10.82 6.34
C HIS A 89 -9.47 -10.79 5.09
N ASN A 90 -10.71 -10.34 5.25
CA ASN A 90 -11.68 -10.22 4.16
C ASN A 90 -11.09 -9.43 2.97
N PRO A 91 -11.34 -9.87 1.73
CA PRO A 91 -10.89 -9.16 0.51
C PRO A 91 -11.27 -7.68 0.51
N GLU A 92 -12.45 -7.35 1.05
CA GLU A 92 -12.96 -5.99 1.22
C GLU A 92 -12.04 -5.10 2.05
N ILE A 93 -11.58 -5.57 3.21
CA ILE A 93 -10.68 -4.80 4.07
C ILE A 93 -9.34 -4.60 3.37
N GLN A 94 -8.83 -5.65 2.70
CA GLN A 94 -7.59 -5.54 1.93
C GLN A 94 -7.73 -4.51 0.79
N LEU A 95 -8.87 -4.50 0.09
CA LEU A 95 -9.17 -3.55 -0.97
C LEU A 95 -9.32 -2.12 -0.44
N ALA A 96 -10.04 -1.90 0.67
CA ALA A 96 -10.19 -0.58 1.28
C ALA A 96 -8.84 0.00 1.72
N VAL A 97 -7.99 -0.82 2.35
CA VAL A 97 -6.63 -0.44 2.75
C VAL A 97 -5.77 -0.10 1.53
N ALA A 98 -5.81 -0.94 0.48
CA ALA A 98 -5.05 -0.70 -0.74
C ALA A 98 -5.52 0.59 -1.45
N SER A 99 -6.82 0.81 -1.59
CA SER A 99 -7.38 2.02 -2.19
C SER A 99 -7.02 3.28 -1.38
N SER A 100 -7.11 3.21 -0.05
CA SER A 100 -6.71 4.32 0.82
C SER A 100 -5.21 4.62 0.72
N ARG A 101 -4.37 3.60 0.51
CA ARG A 101 -2.93 3.78 0.26
C ARG A 101 -2.62 4.31 -1.13
N LEU A 102 -3.36 3.90 -2.16
CA LEU A 102 -3.17 4.40 -3.52
C LEU A 102 -3.64 5.87 -3.67
N ARG A 103 -4.58 6.30 -2.82
CA ARG A 103 -4.93 7.73 -2.66
C ARG A 103 -3.74 8.55 -2.16
N SER A 104 -2.92 7.96 -1.30
CA SER A 104 -1.76 8.58 -0.70
C SER A 104 -0.70 8.87 -1.75
N ASN A 105 -0.29 10.13 -1.89
CA ASN A 105 0.62 10.55 -2.95
C ASN A 105 2.10 10.13 -2.72
N GLY A 106 2.35 8.87 -2.36
CA GLY A 106 3.68 8.30 -2.16
C GLY A 106 4.44 8.78 -0.91
N ASN A 107 3.96 9.81 -0.22
CA ASN A 107 4.58 10.28 1.02
C ASN A 107 4.32 9.28 2.15
N GLY A 108 5.39 8.75 2.76
CA GLY A 108 5.32 7.74 3.83
C GLY A 108 4.48 8.13 5.06
N ASP A 109 4.13 9.41 5.20
CA ASP A 109 3.23 9.94 6.23
C ASP A 109 1.80 9.36 6.18
N ASP A 110 1.34 8.93 4.99
CA ASP A 110 -0.02 8.36 4.86
C ASP A 110 -0.12 6.92 5.39
N LEU A 111 1.00 6.20 5.50
CA LEU A 111 1.02 4.87 6.12
C LEU A 111 0.77 4.95 7.63
N GLY A 112 1.25 6.01 8.28
CA GLY A 112 0.95 6.29 9.68
C GLY A 112 -0.54 6.59 9.89
N LYS A 113 -1.14 7.37 8.98
CA LYS A 113 -2.58 7.68 8.98
C LYS A 113 -3.43 6.44 8.72
N ILE A 114 -3.07 5.61 7.75
CA ILE A 114 -3.77 4.34 7.46
C ILE A 114 -3.62 3.34 8.61
N ARG A 115 -2.45 3.28 9.26
CA ARG A 115 -2.25 2.46 10.46
C ARG A 115 -3.14 2.91 11.62
N MET A 116 -3.22 4.22 11.87
CA MET A 116 -4.09 4.79 12.88
C MET A 116 -5.57 4.52 12.56
N LEU A 117 -5.92 4.61 11.28
CA LEU A 117 -7.27 4.42 10.79
C LEU A 117 -7.71 2.96 10.85
N CYS A 118 -6.85 2.02 10.47
CA CYS A 118 -7.23 0.63 10.25
C CYS A 118 -6.69 -0.35 11.29
N GLY A 119 -5.84 0.06 12.24
CA GLY A 119 -5.30 -0.86 13.27
C GLY A 119 -4.37 -1.96 12.74
N ILE A 120 -3.90 -1.85 11.49
CA ILE A 120 -3.13 -2.88 10.79
C ILE A 120 -1.62 -2.59 10.86
N SER A 121 -0.79 -3.64 10.95
CA SER A 121 0.67 -3.50 10.92
C SER A 121 1.18 -3.02 9.56
N HIS A 122 2.34 -2.34 9.55
CA HIS A 122 2.93 -1.83 8.30
C HIS A 122 3.14 -2.95 7.25
N GLY A 123 3.65 -4.12 7.68
CA GLY A 123 3.84 -5.27 6.79
C GLY A 123 2.53 -5.77 6.17
N ALA A 124 1.43 -5.75 6.92
CA ALA A 124 0.12 -6.15 6.41
C ALA A 124 -0.46 -5.13 5.43
N ILE A 125 -0.26 -3.82 5.64
CA ILE A 125 -0.65 -2.78 4.65
C ILE A 125 0.07 -3.03 3.32
N VAL A 126 1.39 -3.27 3.37
CA VAL A 126 2.19 -3.54 2.17
C VAL A 126 1.70 -4.80 1.46
N LEU A 127 1.49 -5.88 2.21
CA LEU A 127 1.00 -7.15 1.70
C LEU A 127 -0.38 -7.02 1.03
N TYR A 128 -1.34 -6.34 1.68
CA TYR A 128 -2.69 -6.15 1.15
C TYR A 128 -2.66 -5.35 -0.15
N THR A 129 -1.85 -4.29 -0.19
CA THR A 129 -1.67 -3.49 -1.40
C THR A 129 -1.11 -4.33 -2.55
N GLN A 130 -0.08 -5.14 -2.30
CA GLN A 130 0.51 -5.99 -3.33
C GLN A 130 -0.50 -7.00 -3.88
N ARG A 131 -1.27 -7.67 -3.01
CA ARG A 131 -2.32 -8.61 -3.40
C ARG A 131 -3.40 -7.95 -4.25
N VAL A 132 -3.86 -6.76 -3.84
CA VAL A 132 -4.86 -6.00 -4.59
C VAL A 132 -4.32 -5.58 -5.96
N ILE A 133 -3.09 -5.08 -6.05
CA ILE A 133 -2.48 -4.73 -7.35
C ILE A 133 -2.40 -5.96 -8.25
N GLN A 134 -1.96 -7.12 -7.73
CA GLN A 134 -1.87 -8.35 -8.51
C GLN A 134 -3.22 -8.78 -9.09
N ILE A 135 -4.29 -8.77 -8.29
CA ILE A 135 -5.62 -9.16 -8.80
C ILE A 135 -6.18 -8.13 -9.80
N LEU A 136 -5.96 -6.84 -9.57
CA LEU A 136 -6.35 -5.80 -10.52
C LEU A 136 -5.61 -5.95 -11.85
N MET A 137 -4.33 -6.34 -11.85
CA MET A 137 -3.58 -6.62 -13.06
C MET A 137 -4.11 -7.85 -13.81
N LYS A 138 -4.58 -8.89 -13.11
CA LYS A 138 -5.28 -10.02 -13.75
C LYS A 138 -6.60 -9.59 -14.40
N LEU A 139 -7.35 -8.69 -13.74
CA LEU A 139 -8.61 -8.15 -14.26
C LEU A 139 -8.42 -7.19 -15.42
N LYS A 140 -7.32 -6.44 -15.46
CA LYS A 140 -7.00 -5.46 -16.51
C LYS A 140 -7.25 -6.01 -17.91
N LEU A 141 -6.81 -7.24 -18.19
CA LEU A 141 -6.94 -7.87 -19.51
C LEU A 141 -8.39 -8.08 -19.97
N LYS A 142 -9.33 -8.14 -19.02
CA LYS A 142 -10.77 -8.33 -19.30
C LYS A 142 -11.54 -7.01 -19.39
N VAL A 143 -11.04 -5.96 -18.74
CA VAL A 143 -11.78 -4.71 -18.54
C VAL A 143 -11.22 -3.56 -19.38
N ILE A 144 -9.90 -3.52 -19.58
CA ILE A 144 -9.23 -2.48 -20.37
C ILE A 144 -8.99 -3.04 -21.78
N VAL A 145 -9.93 -2.77 -22.67
CA VAL A 145 -9.87 -3.18 -24.08
C VAL A 145 -9.78 -1.94 -24.96
N TRP A 146 -8.90 -1.96 -25.95
CA TRP A 146 -8.83 -0.89 -26.94
C TRP A 146 -10.08 -0.95 -27.83
N PRO A 147 -10.79 0.17 -28.06
CA PRO A 147 -12.02 0.17 -28.85
C PRO A 147 -11.76 -0.35 -30.27
N THR A 148 -12.73 -1.07 -30.83
CA THR A 148 -12.70 -1.53 -32.23
C THR A 148 -12.79 -0.34 -33.19
N ILE A 149 -12.54 -0.56 -34.48
CA ILE A 149 -12.62 0.50 -35.50
C ILE A 149 -14.02 1.13 -35.51
N GLU A 150 -15.05 0.31 -35.40
CA GLU A 150 -16.45 0.74 -35.36
C GLU A 150 -16.71 1.60 -34.13
N LYS A 151 -16.24 1.15 -32.95
CA LYS A 151 -16.44 1.87 -31.71
C LYS A 151 -15.64 3.18 -31.67
N LYS A 152 -14.43 3.21 -32.24
CA LYS A 152 -13.66 4.44 -32.42
C LYS A 152 -14.38 5.45 -33.30
N ARG A 153 -14.99 4.99 -34.40
CA ARG A 153 -15.78 5.87 -35.28
C ARG A 153 -16.98 6.45 -34.56
N GLU A 154 -17.70 5.62 -33.80
CA GLU A 154 -18.83 6.08 -32.96
C GLU A 154 -18.38 7.13 -31.94
N ILE A 155 -17.31 6.83 -31.17
CA ILE A 155 -16.78 7.79 -30.18
C ILE A 155 -16.33 9.08 -30.87
N SER A 156 -15.62 8.99 -31.99
CA SER A 156 -15.19 10.18 -32.74
C SER A 156 -16.34 11.02 -33.27
N GLN A 157 -17.48 10.42 -33.63
CA GLN A 157 -18.66 11.16 -34.08
C GLN A 157 -19.32 11.90 -32.90
N VAL A 158 -19.45 11.23 -31.75
CA VAL A 158 -19.96 11.85 -30.51
C VAL A 158 -19.05 13.00 -30.10
N MET A 159 -17.74 12.76 -30.06
CA MET A 159 -16.76 13.78 -29.66
C MET A 159 -16.69 14.95 -30.64
N GLN A 160 -16.93 14.72 -31.93
CA GLN A 160 -17.02 15.80 -32.91
C GLN A 160 -18.18 16.74 -32.61
N ALA A 161 -19.34 16.23 -32.16
CA ALA A 161 -20.46 17.06 -31.73
C ALA A 161 -20.13 17.90 -30.48
N GLU A 162 -19.26 17.39 -29.62
CA GLU A 162 -18.72 18.09 -28.44
C GLU A 162 -17.51 19.01 -28.76
N GLY A 163 -17.12 19.14 -30.03
CA GLY A 163 -16.03 20.03 -30.47
C GLY A 163 -14.64 19.41 -30.55
N PHE A 164 -14.51 18.08 -30.42
CA PHE A 164 -13.25 17.34 -30.45
C PHE A 164 -13.19 16.36 -31.66
N PRO A 165 -13.00 16.86 -32.89
CA PRO A 165 -12.98 16.00 -34.08
C PRO A 165 -11.82 15.01 -34.05
N GLY A 166 -12.11 13.74 -34.33
CA GLY A 166 -11.11 12.66 -34.31
C GLY A 166 -10.76 12.12 -32.91
N CYS A 167 -11.32 12.70 -31.84
CA CYS A 167 -11.08 12.22 -30.48
C CYS A 167 -11.80 10.89 -30.22
N ILE A 168 -11.04 9.88 -29.79
CA ILE A 168 -11.55 8.53 -29.51
C ILE A 168 -11.58 8.20 -28.00
N GLY A 169 -11.38 9.20 -27.15
CA GLY A 169 -11.42 9.08 -25.69
C GLY A 169 -10.52 10.10 -24.98
N PHE A 170 -10.73 10.26 -23.68
CA PHE A 170 -9.89 11.09 -22.81
C PHE A 170 -9.13 10.21 -21.82
N MET A 171 -7.86 10.56 -21.60
CA MET A 171 -7.07 10.03 -20.50
C MET A 171 -6.79 11.20 -19.57
N ASP A 172 -7.10 11.06 -18.29
CA ASP A 172 -6.72 12.07 -17.31
C ASP A 172 -5.19 12.20 -17.28
N GLY A 173 -4.70 13.43 -17.22
CA GLY A 173 -3.29 13.74 -17.34
C GLY A 173 -2.53 13.32 -16.09
N SER A 174 -1.54 12.44 -16.23
CA SER A 174 -0.46 12.37 -15.24
C SER A 174 0.48 13.53 -15.49
N LEU A 175 0.63 14.44 -14.52
CA LEU A 175 1.66 15.47 -14.58
C LEU A 175 3.01 14.77 -14.47
N ILE A 176 3.67 14.56 -15.61
CA ILE A 176 5.07 14.12 -15.65
C ILE A 176 5.90 15.39 -15.47
N PRO A 177 6.58 15.59 -14.33
CA PRO A 177 7.46 16.72 -14.16
C PRO A 177 8.63 16.57 -15.15
N LEU A 178 8.63 17.41 -16.18
CA LEU A 178 9.76 17.48 -17.12
C LEU A 178 10.85 18.33 -16.47
N SER A 179 12.09 17.83 -16.49
CA SER A 179 13.25 18.57 -15.99
C SER A 179 13.61 19.77 -16.88
N GLN A 180 13.15 19.77 -18.13
CA GLN A 180 13.38 20.83 -19.09
C GLN A 180 12.08 21.10 -19.86
N HIS A 181 11.90 22.35 -20.29
CA HIS A 181 10.80 22.69 -21.17
C HIS A 181 10.94 21.94 -22.52
N PRO A 182 9.84 21.60 -23.19
CA PRO A 182 9.92 21.16 -24.58
C PRO A 182 10.53 22.26 -25.46
N PRO A 183 11.35 21.92 -26.47
CA PRO A 183 11.84 22.90 -27.44
C PRO A 183 10.66 23.56 -28.17
N GLN A 184 10.78 24.87 -28.43
CA GLN A 184 9.80 25.67 -29.16
C GLN A 184 9.79 25.35 -30.66
#